data_AF-A0A969F8J2-F1
#
_entry.id   AF-A0A969F8J2-F1
#
_cell.length_a   1.000
_cell.length_b   1.000
_cell.length_c   1.000
_cell.angle_alpha   90.00
_cell.angle_beta   90.00
_cell.angle_gamma   90.00
#
_symmetry.space_group_name_H-M   'P 1'
#
loop_
_entity.id
_entity.type
_entity.pdbx_description
1 polymer ?
#
loop_
_entity_poly.entity_id
_entity_poly.type
_entity_poly.pdbx_seq_one_letter_code
_entity_poly.pdbx_strand_id
1 'polypeptide(L)'
;MKYTSFVAPLTLVLLVAWQFRKNWRAVVRPLLTLTIPAVLVALPWYLKTFWFTGNPVYPFVFGGVYWDAYRANAYAAPGTGIGLDIVALLRLPHDLTLGLKDASADGQMGPFFLIFLPVIVVYVLARVGKGVTRPYNALLFFALLQYLFWMAGAISSAGLWQTRLMLPAFVALCPVLAWLLEDLARFDHPQFSLRRFVGLVIVFALVLNLVAQLAGWLALAPHRYVLGDDGRDATLNRILGPHYTVMQDINDLLSEDAVVAFLYEPRSYYCERDCRPDSILDELGHLEYLYGDAAGIAATWRQQGVTHVLIFDAGYNFVVVTELASALPQDLTLMETLKTDWLEPVMAWETGYSLYVVPPVQ
;
A
#
# COMPACT_ATOMS: atom_id res chain seq x y z
N MET A 1 5.00 2.23 1.32
CA MET A 1 5.89 2.37 2.50
C MET A 1 7.00 3.41 2.35
N LYS A 2 7.58 3.65 1.16
CA LYS A 2 8.83 4.43 1.00
C LYS A 2 8.88 5.79 1.72
N TYR A 3 7.80 6.58 1.65
CA TYR A 3 7.78 7.92 2.25
C TYR A 3 7.30 7.90 3.68
N THR A 4 6.18 7.23 3.98
CA THR A 4 5.64 7.12 5.34
C THR A 4 6.59 6.42 6.32
N SER A 5 7.57 5.65 5.84
CA SER A 5 8.58 5.01 6.67
C SER A 5 9.59 5.97 7.31
N PHE A 6 9.62 7.27 6.98
CA PHE A 6 10.60 8.23 7.52
C PHE A 6 10.55 8.35 9.06
N VAL A 7 9.41 8.03 9.67
CA VAL A 7 9.22 8.09 11.13
C VAL A 7 10.09 7.06 11.85
N ALA A 8 10.40 5.92 11.23
CA ALA A 8 11.31 4.92 11.80
C ALA A 8 12.75 5.45 11.98
N PRO A 9 13.48 5.88 10.94
CA PRO A 9 14.81 6.43 11.11
C PRO A 9 14.80 7.71 11.97
N LEU A 10 13.77 8.57 11.86
CA LEU A 10 13.65 9.75 12.72
C LEU A 10 13.57 9.34 14.20
N THR A 11 12.74 8.37 14.54
CA THR A 11 12.59 7.90 15.92
C THR A 11 13.88 7.26 16.43
N LEU A 12 14.60 6.49 15.59
CA LEU A 12 15.90 5.92 15.96
C LEU A 12 16.95 7.01 16.23
N VAL A 13 17.02 8.04 15.39
CA VAL A 13 17.92 9.19 15.59
C VAL A 13 17.59 9.91 16.90
N LEU A 14 16.30 10.14 17.19
CA LEU A 14 15.86 10.75 18.45
C LEU A 14 16.23 9.91 19.67
N LEU A 15 16.05 8.58 19.60
CA LEU A 15 16.43 7.65 20.67
C LEU A 15 17.94 7.64 20.93
N VAL A 16 18.76 7.63 19.87
CA VAL A 16 20.22 7.73 19.97
C VAL A 16 20.63 9.07 20.58
N ALA A 17 20.08 10.18 20.09
CA ALA A 17 20.36 11.51 20.61
C ALA A 17 19.97 11.62 22.11
N TRP A 18 18.82 11.06 22.49
CA TRP A 18 18.35 11.05 23.86
C TRP A 18 19.23 10.21 24.79
N GLN A 19 19.68 9.03 24.33
CA GLN A 19 20.57 8.15 25.10
C GLN A 19 21.89 8.85 25.46
N PHE A 20 22.42 9.67 24.54
CA PHE A 20 23.68 10.38 24.72
C PHE A 20 23.50 11.88 25.06
N ARG A 21 22.31 12.30 25.51
CA ARG A 21 21.98 13.71 25.82
C ARG A 21 22.91 14.41 26.80
N LYS A 22 23.56 13.66 27.71
CA LYS A 22 24.53 14.20 28.68
C LYS A 22 25.93 14.44 28.08
N ASN A 23 26.24 13.81 26.94
CA ASN A 23 27.52 13.93 26.26
C ASN A 23 27.30 13.96 24.75
N TRP A 24 26.98 15.14 24.21
CA TRP A 24 26.62 15.31 22.81
C TRP A 24 27.72 14.88 21.83
N ARG A 25 29.00 14.98 22.22
CA ARG A 25 30.13 14.52 21.40
C ARG A 25 30.11 13.00 21.22
N ALA A 26 29.64 12.27 22.23
CA ALA A 26 29.50 10.82 22.16
C ALA A 26 28.31 10.37 21.28
N VAL A 27 27.38 11.28 20.92
CA VAL A 27 26.26 11.00 19.99
C VAL A 27 26.77 10.79 18.56
N VAL A 28 27.85 11.47 18.17
CA VAL A 28 28.30 11.56 16.76
C VAL A 28 28.61 10.19 16.17
N ARG A 29 29.45 9.39 16.85
CA ARG A 29 29.85 8.08 16.33
C ARG A 29 28.66 7.12 16.17
N PRO A 30 27.77 6.93 17.17
CA PRO A 30 26.54 6.15 17.02
C PRO A 30 25.63 6.64 15.90
N LEU A 31 25.42 7.96 15.77
CA LEU A 31 24.60 8.51 14.69
C LEU A 31 25.21 8.20 13.33
N LEU A 32 26.52 8.44 13.13
CA LEU A 32 27.19 8.11 11.87
C LEU A 32 27.14 6.60 11.57
N THR A 33 27.27 5.77 12.59
CA THR A 33 27.18 4.30 12.45
C THR A 33 25.77 3.86 12.01
N LEU A 34 24.73 4.58 12.44
CA LEU A 34 23.36 4.33 12.04
C LEU A 34 23.05 4.91 10.65
N THR A 35 23.42 6.16 10.41
CA THR A 35 22.97 6.92 9.24
C THR A 35 23.79 6.63 7.98
N ILE A 36 25.11 6.44 8.08
CA ILE A 36 25.94 6.21 6.88
C ILE A 36 25.50 4.94 6.15
N PRO A 37 25.39 3.75 6.80
CA PRO A 37 24.96 2.55 6.09
C PRO A 37 23.53 2.69 5.54
N ALA A 38 22.62 3.29 6.31
CA ALA A 38 21.25 3.50 5.88
C ALA A 38 21.17 4.39 4.62
N VAL A 39 21.94 5.49 4.58
CA VAL A 39 22.02 6.38 3.42
C VAL A 39 22.68 5.69 2.24
N LEU A 40 23.81 5.00 2.44
CA LEU A 40 24.49 4.28 1.36
C LEU A 40 23.61 3.22 0.72
N VAL A 41 22.84 2.49 1.54
CA VAL A 41 21.84 1.54 1.03
C VAL A 41 20.76 2.30 0.28
N ALA A 42 20.17 3.36 0.84
CA ALA A 42 19.07 4.05 0.17
C ALA A 42 19.47 4.88 -1.08
N LEU A 43 20.75 5.25 -1.20
CA LEU A 43 21.26 6.18 -2.21
C LEU A 43 20.95 5.77 -3.66
N PRO A 44 21.13 4.51 -4.10
CA PRO A 44 20.84 4.11 -5.48
C PRO A 44 19.38 4.40 -5.87
N TRP A 45 18.43 4.24 -4.94
CA TRP A 45 17.03 4.55 -5.20
C TRP A 45 16.77 6.05 -5.34
N TYR A 46 17.37 6.88 -4.49
CA TYR A 46 17.22 8.33 -4.58
C TYR A 46 17.87 8.90 -5.85
N LEU A 47 19.06 8.40 -6.23
CA LEU A 47 19.73 8.78 -7.47
C LEU A 47 18.95 8.33 -8.70
N LYS A 48 18.45 7.08 -8.70
CA LYS A 48 17.58 6.58 -9.77
C LYS A 48 16.36 7.48 -9.91
N THR A 49 15.63 7.73 -8.82
CA THR A 49 14.43 8.59 -8.87
C THR A 49 14.78 9.99 -9.39
N PHE A 50 15.87 10.61 -8.90
CA PHE A 50 16.32 11.91 -9.40
C PHE A 50 16.61 11.92 -10.90
N TRP A 51 17.25 10.87 -11.43
CA TRP A 51 17.57 10.78 -12.85
C TRP A 51 16.32 10.65 -13.73
N PHE A 52 15.29 9.93 -13.28
CA PHE A 52 14.05 9.74 -14.05
C PHE A 52 13.07 10.91 -13.93
N THR A 53 12.96 11.54 -12.75
CA THR A 53 11.88 12.51 -12.47
C THR A 53 12.36 13.92 -12.20
N GLY A 54 13.69 14.14 -12.10
CA GLY A 54 14.27 15.39 -11.63
C GLY A 54 14.11 15.63 -10.13
N ASN A 55 13.53 14.69 -9.39
CA ASN A 55 13.22 14.85 -7.97
C ASN A 55 13.56 13.57 -7.16
N PRO A 56 14.52 13.59 -6.22
CA PRO A 56 14.91 12.38 -5.48
C PRO A 56 13.79 11.84 -4.58
N VAL A 57 12.87 12.70 -4.14
CA VAL A 57 11.77 12.39 -3.22
C VAL A 57 10.40 12.43 -3.93
N TYR A 58 10.39 12.21 -5.24
CA TYR A 58 9.19 12.17 -6.06
C TYR A 58 8.16 11.13 -5.58
N PRO A 59 6.86 11.43 -5.51
CA PRO A 59 6.25 12.69 -5.97
C PRO A 59 5.95 13.73 -4.87
N PHE A 60 6.00 13.33 -3.59
CA PHE A 60 5.33 14.07 -2.51
C PHE A 60 6.00 15.38 -2.07
N VAL A 61 7.29 15.56 -2.36
CA VAL A 61 8.04 16.76 -1.99
C VAL A 61 8.62 17.33 -3.27
N PHE A 62 8.34 18.60 -3.58
CA PHE A 62 8.78 19.31 -4.81
C PHE A 62 8.06 18.95 -6.14
N GLY A 63 7.08 18.04 -6.14
CA GLY A 63 6.32 17.67 -7.35
C GLY A 63 7.16 16.94 -8.40
N GLY A 64 6.73 16.89 -9.66
CA GLY A 64 7.58 16.39 -10.75
C GLY A 64 6.82 16.05 -12.02
N VAL A 65 7.53 15.42 -12.97
CA VAL A 65 6.95 14.98 -14.24
C VAL A 65 5.79 14.02 -13.97
N TYR A 66 4.64 14.27 -14.61
CA TYR A 66 3.38 13.51 -14.43
C TYR A 66 2.71 13.64 -13.05
N TRP A 67 3.17 14.55 -12.19
CA TRP A 67 2.60 14.76 -10.85
C TRP A 67 2.39 16.24 -10.54
N ASP A 68 1.15 16.69 -10.70
CA ASP A 68 0.74 18.07 -10.44
C ASP A 68 -0.02 18.21 -9.11
N ALA A 69 -0.55 19.41 -8.86
CA ALA A 69 -1.31 19.70 -7.65
C ALA A 69 -2.65 18.96 -7.58
N TYR A 70 -3.28 18.67 -8.72
CA TYR A 70 -4.53 17.90 -8.78
C TYR A 70 -4.27 16.48 -8.30
N ARG A 71 -3.29 15.78 -8.91
CA ARG A 71 -2.94 14.41 -8.54
C ARG A 71 -2.44 14.31 -7.11
N ALA A 72 -1.65 15.29 -6.66
CA ALA A 72 -1.22 15.36 -5.26
C ALA A 72 -2.40 15.43 -4.28
N ASN A 73 -3.41 16.25 -4.59
CA ASN A 73 -4.60 16.39 -3.76
C ASN A 73 -5.51 15.16 -3.84
N ALA A 74 -5.77 14.64 -5.05
CA ALA A 74 -6.56 13.45 -5.28
C ALA A 74 -5.97 12.23 -4.56
N TYR A 75 -4.66 12.00 -4.72
CA TYR A 75 -3.95 10.90 -4.05
C TYR A 75 -3.89 11.05 -2.53
N ALA A 76 -3.68 12.27 -2.02
CA ALA A 76 -3.68 12.50 -0.57
C ALA A 76 -5.06 12.32 0.04
N ALA A 77 -6.12 12.66 -0.70
CA ALA A 77 -7.52 12.59 -0.28
C ALA A 77 -7.74 13.12 1.15
N PRO A 78 -7.29 14.36 1.47
CA PRO A 78 -7.35 14.87 2.83
C PRO A 78 -8.81 15.00 3.30
N GLY A 79 -9.07 14.62 4.55
CA GLY A 79 -10.40 14.65 5.14
C GLY A 79 -11.25 13.39 4.93
N THR A 80 -10.79 12.43 4.14
CA THR A 80 -11.47 11.13 3.93
C THR A 80 -11.21 10.10 5.03
N GLY A 81 -10.29 10.39 5.96
CA GLY A 81 -9.99 9.52 7.09
C GLY A 81 -11.13 9.47 8.11
N ILE A 82 -10.91 8.81 9.24
CA ILE A 82 -11.94 8.66 10.29
C ILE A 82 -12.23 9.95 11.07
N GLY A 83 -11.44 11.01 10.87
CA GLY A 83 -11.54 12.22 11.67
C GLY A 83 -11.22 11.99 13.15
N LEU A 84 -11.67 12.91 14.01
CA LEU A 84 -11.44 12.87 15.46
C LEU A 84 -12.56 12.18 16.25
N ASP A 85 -13.27 11.23 15.63
CA ASP A 85 -14.26 10.43 16.33
C ASP A 85 -13.59 9.56 17.41
N ILE A 86 -13.84 9.89 18.68
CA ILE A 86 -13.26 9.21 19.84
C ILE A 86 -13.63 7.73 19.85
N VAL A 87 -14.84 7.36 19.43
CA VAL A 87 -15.28 5.95 19.42
C VAL A 87 -14.50 5.18 18.37
N ALA A 88 -14.35 5.74 17.16
CA ALA A 88 -13.52 5.17 16.11
C ALA A 88 -12.05 5.03 16.55
N LEU A 89 -11.50 6.04 17.22
CA LEU A 89 -10.12 6.02 17.73
C LEU A 89 -9.89 4.93 18.78
N LEU A 90 -10.84 4.74 19.70
CA LEU A 90 -10.75 3.67 20.71
C LEU A 90 -10.93 2.27 20.09
N ARG A 91 -11.69 2.17 18.99
CA ARG A 91 -11.88 0.93 18.24
C ARG A 91 -10.73 0.60 17.29
N LEU A 92 -9.77 1.50 17.09
CA LEU A 92 -8.66 1.29 16.14
C LEU A 92 -7.95 -0.06 16.30
N PRO A 93 -7.54 -0.52 17.50
CA PRO A 93 -6.88 -1.82 17.63
C PRO A 93 -7.71 -3.00 17.15
N HIS A 94 -9.03 -2.92 17.32
CA HIS A 94 -9.98 -3.93 16.86
C HIS A 94 -10.10 -3.91 15.34
N ASP A 95 -10.35 -2.74 14.74
CA ASP A 95 -10.54 -2.60 13.30
C ASP A 95 -9.28 -3.00 12.52
N LEU A 96 -8.12 -2.62 13.05
CA LEU A 96 -6.81 -2.99 12.54
C LEU A 96 -6.54 -4.51 12.64
N THR A 97 -6.97 -5.17 13.70
CA THR A 97 -6.81 -6.64 13.86
C THR A 97 -7.70 -7.41 12.89
N LEU A 98 -8.91 -6.90 12.63
CA LEU A 98 -9.86 -7.53 11.71
C LEU A 98 -9.65 -7.11 10.24
N GLY A 99 -8.71 -6.21 9.96
CA GLY A 99 -8.50 -5.66 8.62
C GLY A 99 -9.70 -4.85 8.10
N LEU A 100 -10.55 -4.35 9.00
CA LEU A 100 -11.70 -3.54 8.61
C LEU A 100 -11.21 -2.21 8.05
N LYS A 101 -11.74 -1.83 6.89
CA LYS A 101 -11.42 -0.57 6.19
C LYS A 101 -9.95 -0.45 5.76
N ASP A 102 -9.21 -1.55 5.66
CA ASP A 102 -7.84 -1.53 5.15
C ASP A 102 -7.80 -1.20 3.66
N ALA A 103 -7.27 -0.03 3.31
CA ALA A 103 -7.18 0.45 1.93
C ALA A 103 -6.26 -0.42 1.06
N SER A 104 -5.36 -1.20 1.66
CA SER A 104 -4.45 -2.07 0.91
C SER A 104 -4.88 -3.54 0.90
N ALA A 105 -5.75 -3.95 1.83
CA ALA A 105 -6.07 -5.36 2.13
C ALA A 105 -4.83 -6.28 2.35
N ASP A 106 -3.63 -5.69 2.42
CA ASP A 106 -2.33 -6.36 2.46
C ASP A 106 -1.71 -6.24 3.86
N GLY A 107 -1.24 -7.38 4.38
CA GLY A 107 -0.55 -7.40 5.67
C GLY A 107 -1.48 -7.45 6.87
N GLN A 108 -2.60 -8.18 6.75
CA GLN A 108 -3.54 -8.45 7.85
C GLN A 108 -2.82 -8.92 9.11
N MET A 109 -3.22 -8.37 10.24
CA MET A 109 -2.61 -8.67 11.53
C MET A 109 -3.29 -9.84 12.20
N GLY A 110 -2.50 -10.66 12.89
CA GLY A 110 -3.03 -11.72 13.73
C GLY A 110 -3.70 -11.16 15.01
N PRO A 111 -4.49 -11.98 15.70
CA PRO A 111 -5.25 -11.58 16.89
C PRO A 111 -4.38 -11.17 18.09
N PHE A 112 -3.07 -11.45 18.02
CA PHE A 112 -2.14 -11.19 19.12
C PHE A 112 -2.02 -9.72 19.49
N PHE A 113 -2.12 -8.80 18.54
CA PHE A 113 -2.04 -7.37 18.88
C PHE A 113 -3.16 -7.00 19.86
N LEU A 114 -4.40 -7.37 19.55
CA LEU A 114 -5.55 -7.10 20.41
C LEU A 114 -5.48 -7.86 21.74
N ILE A 115 -5.06 -9.13 21.74
CA ILE A 115 -4.94 -9.96 22.95
C ILE A 115 -3.89 -9.39 23.92
N PHE A 116 -2.73 -8.98 23.41
CA PHE A 116 -1.61 -8.54 24.26
C PHE A 116 -1.60 -7.04 24.54
N LEU A 117 -2.38 -6.22 23.82
CA LEU A 117 -2.44 -4.78 24.06
C LEU A 117 -2.81 -4.44 25.52
N PRO A 118 -3.88 -5.02 26.13
CA PRO A 118 -4.19 -4.76 27.54
C PRO A 118 -3.05 -5.17 28.48
N VAL A 119 -2.39 -6.29 28.18
CA VAL A 119 -1.26 -6.79 28.98
C VAL A 119 -0.08 -5.82 28.94
N ILE A 120 0.24 -5.28 27.75
CA ILE A 120 1.26 -4.25 27.57
C ILE A 120 0.90 -2.99 28.37
N VAL A 121 -0.35 -2.51 28.27
CA VAL A 121 -0.80 -1.30 28.97
C VAL A 121 -0.72 -1.48 30.49
N VAL A 122 -1.29 -2.56 31.03
CA VAL A 122 -1.23 -2.87 32.47
C VAL A 122 0.21 -2.98 32.93
N TYR A 123 1.06 -3.64 32.15
CA TYR A 123 2.48 -3.78 32.48
C TYR A 123 3.20 -2.43 32.55
N VAL A 124 3.00 -1.56 31.55
CA VAL A 124 3.58 -0.22 31.51
C VAL A 124 3.12 0.57 32.74
N LEU A 125 1.82 0.62 33.01
CA LEU A 125 1.25 1.35 34.16
C LEU A 125 1.77 0.83 35.51
N ALA A 126 1.86 -0.49 35.70
CA ALA A 126 2.33 -1.10 36.95
C ALA A 126 3.83 -0.86 37.25
N ARG A 127 4.60 -0.41 36.25
CA ARG A 127 6.05 -0.23 36.32
C ARG A 127 6.48 1.23 36.15
N VAL A 128 5.59 2.14 35.75
CA VAL A 128 5.81 3.59 35.74
C VAL A 128 6.25 4.03 37.15
N GLY A 129 7.36 4.79 37.23
CA GLY A 129 7.89 5.32 38.49
C GLY A 129 8.83 4.40 39.29
N LYS A 130 8.98 3.11 38.93
CA LYS A 130 9.84 2.16 39.67
C LYS A 130 11.33 2.20 39.27
N GLY A 131 11.79 3.24 38.56
CA GLY A 131 13.20 3.49 38.26
C GLY A 131 13.92 2.48 37.36
N VAL A 132 13.25 1.41 36.91
CA VAL A 132 13.88 0.38 36.08
C VAL A 132 13.88 0.82 34.62
N THR A 133 14.95 1.49 34.19
CA THR A 133 15.21 1.73 32.77
C THR A 133 15.63 0.41 32.13
N ARG A 134 14.75 -0.16 31.30
CA ARG A 134 15.04 -1.39 30.54
C ARG A 134 15.08 -1.10 29.05
N PRO A 135 15.85 -1.88 28.25
CA PRO A 135 15.91 -1.72 26.80
C PRO A 135 14.52 -1.73 26.12
N TYR A 136 13.52 -2.38 26.72
CA TYR A 136 12.14 -2.43 26.24
C TYR A 136 11.41 -1.08 26.25
N ASN A 137 11.79 -0.13 27.12
CA ASN A 137 11.13 1.18 27.15
C ASN A 137 11.40 1.96 25.85
N ALA A 138 12.59 1.80 25.26
CA ALA A 138 12.90 2.40 23.97
C ALA A 138 12.09 1.75 22.84
N LEU A 139 11.89 0.43 22.88
CA LEU A 139 11.06 -0.31 21.92
C LEU A 139 9.57 0.06 22.04
N LEU A 140 9.05 0.19 23.27
CA LEU A 140 7.69 0.64 23.53
C LEU A 140 7.49 2.08 23.07
N PHE A 141 8.45 2.96 23.34
CA PHE A 141 8.42 4.34 22.86
C PHE A 141 8.48 4.40 21.32
N PHE A 142 9.33 3.59 20.70
CA PHE A 142 9.39 3.45 19.25
C PHE A 142 8.04 3.00 18.69
N ALA A 143 7.48 1.90 19.20
CA ALA A 143 6.19 1.38 18.77
C ALA A 143 5.05 2.39 18.96
N LEU A 144 5.06 3.14 20.08
CA LEU A 144 4.09 4.20 20.34
C LEU A 144 4.18 5.33 19.32
N LEU A 145 5.38 5.83 19.01
CA LEU A 145 5.54 6.89 18.02
C LEU A 145 5.12 6.45 16.61
N GLN A 146 5.43 5.20 16.23
CA GLN A 146 4.92 4.64 14.99
C GLN A 146 3.39 4.62 15.01
N TYR A 147 2.78 4.05 16.06
CA TYR A 147 1.33 3.96 16.21
C TYR A 147 0.65 5.32 16.13
N LEU A 148 1.17 6.33 16.84
CA LEU A 148 0.62 7.68 16.81
C LEU A 148 0.72 8.33 15.42
N PHE A 149 1.82 8.11 14.70
CA PHE A 149 1.96 8.62 13.34
C PHE A 149 1.00 7.94 12.37
N TRP A 150 0.86 6.61 12.45
CA TRP A 150 -0.13 5.88 11.67
C TRP A 150 -1.55 6.31 11.99
N MET A 151 -1.87 6.49 13.28
CA MET A 151 -3.16 6.99 13.73
C MET A 151 -3.44 8.40 13.17
N ALA A 152 -2.46 9.29 13.15
CA ALA A 152 -2.60 10.60 12.51
C ALA A 152 -2.87 10.48 10.99
N GLY A 153 -2.21 9.54 10.31
CA GLY A 153 -2.50 9.21 8.91
C GLY A 153 -3.94 8.74 8.71
N ALA A 154 -4.36 7.74 9.48
CA ALA A 154 -5.71 7.17 9.49
C ALA A 154 -6.82 8.21 9.79
N ILE A 155 -6.53 9.18 10.67
CA ILE A 155 -7.42 10.32 10.93
C ILE A 155 -7.55 11.20 9.68
N SER A 156 -6.44 11.46 8.99
CA SER A 156 -6.38 12.43 7.90
C SER A 156 -6.87 11.92 6.55
N SER A 157 -6.61 10.66 6.21
CA SER A 157 -6.82 10.12 4.86
C SER A 157 -7.13 8.62 4.90
N ALA A 158 -8.16 8.19 4.16
CA ALA A 158 -8.51 6.78 4.01
C ALA A 158 -7.36 5.98 3.39
N GLY A 159 -6.62 6.57 2.44
CA GLY A 159 -5.48 5.91 1.79
C GLY A 159 -4.32 5.60 2.74
N LEU A 160 -4.22 6.31 3.87
CA LEU A 160 -3.22 6.05 4.91
C LEU A 160 -3.68 5.02 5.96
N TRP A 161 -4.93 4.58 5.89
CA TRP A 161 -5.45 3.45 6.66
C TRP A 161 -4.97 2.13 6.06
N GLN A 162 -3.69 1.83 6.27
CA GLN A 162 -3.07 0.59 5.80
C GLN A 162 -2.37 -0.12 6.94
N THR A 163 -2.79 -1.35 7.20
CA THR A 163 -2.29 -2.22 8.27
C THR A 163 -0.78 -2.45 8.15
N ARG A 164 -0.28 -2.65 6.93
CA ARG A 164 1.15 -2.82 6.63
C ARG A 164 2.05 -1.66 7.08
N LEU A 165 1.53 -0.44 7.25
CA LEU A 165 2.32 0.70 7.73
C LEU A 165 2.73 0.57 9.20
N MET A 166 2.07 -0.32 9.95
CA MET A 166 2.40 -0.64 11.34
C MET A 166 3.45 -1.74 11.51
N LEU A 167 3.96 -2.31 10.41
CA LEU A 167 4.99 -3.34 10.48
C LEU A 167 6.20 -2.96 11.36
N PRO A 168 6.76 -1.72 11.29
CA PRO A 168 7.85 -1.33 12.18
C PRO A 168 7.46 -1.36 13.67
N ALA A 169 6.23 -0.98 14.00
CA ALA A 169 5.73 -1.04 15.37
C ALA A 169 5.66 -2.48 15.88
N PHE A 170 5.12 -3.41 15.09
CA PHE A 170 5.02 -4.82 15.52
C PHE A 170 6.36 -5.49 15.67
N VAL A 171 7.29 -5.24 14.75
CA VAL A 171 8.66 -5.76 14.87
C VAL A 171 9.30 -5.29 16.19
N ALA A 172 9.09 -4.03 16.59
CA ALA A 172 9.56 -3.52 17.87
C ALA A 172 8.83 -4.13 19.08
N LEU A 173 7.56 -4.51 18.94
CA LEU A 173 6.78 -5.17 19.99
C LEU A 173 7.14 -6.65 20.18
N CYS A 174 7.66 -7.35 19.17
CA CYS A 174 7.99 -8.78 19.28
C CYS A 174 8.91 -9.12 20.49
N PRO A 175 10.05 -8.43 20.72
CA PRO A 175 10.88 -8.68 21.90
C PRO A 175 10.17 -8.35 23.23
N VAL A 176 9.30 -7.33 23.23
CA VAL A 176 8.51 -6.95 24.40
C VAL A 176 7.52 -8.06 24.76
N LEU A 177 6.83 -8.62 23.76
CA LEU A 177 5.90 -9.73 23.92
C LEU A 177 6.62 -11.01 24.39
N ALA A 178 7.78 -11.32 23.82
CA ALA A 178 8.58 -12.46 24.26
C ALA A 178 9.00 -12.34 25.73
N TRP A 179 9.41 -11.14 26.15
CA TRP A 179 9.74 -10.86 27.53
C TRP A 179 8.51 -10.95 28.45
N LEU A 180 7.36 -10.41 28.03
CA LEU A 180 6.11 -10.52 28.79
C LEU A 180 5.70 -11.98 29.00
N LEU A 181 5.82 -12.81 27.96
CA LEU A 181 5.54 -14.25 28.04
C LEU A 181 6.45 -14.96 29.04
N GLU A 182 7.74 -14.61 29.08
CA GLU A 182 8.68 -15.14 30.08
C GLU A 182 8.28 -14.71 31.49
N ASP A 183 7.93 -13.43 31.66
CA ASP A 183 7.52 -12.85 32.94
C ASP A 183 6.14 -13.39 33.41
N LEU A 184 5.34 -14.04 32.56
CA LEU A 184 4.12 -14.73 33.00
C LEU A 184 4.41 -15.93 33.91
N ALA A 185 5.64 -16.48 33.87
CA ALA A 185 6.01 -17.64 34.69
C ALA A 185 5.85 -17.39 36.21
N ARG A 186 5.91 -16.13 36.67
CA ARG A 186 5.69 -15.77 38.09
C ARG A 186 4.25 -15.96 38.56
N PHE A 187 3.31 -16.13 37.64
CA PHE A 187 1.91 -16.44 37.94
C PHE A 187 1.61 -17.92 37.74
N ASP A 188 2.62 -18.76 37.47
CA ASP A 188 2.42 -20.19 37.31
C ASP A 188 2.14 -20.84 38.67
N HIS A 189 1.15 -21.72 38.66
CA HIS A 189 0.75 -22.56 39.79
C HIS A 189 1.05 -24.03 39.46
N PRO A 190 1.31 -24.92 40.45
CA PRO A 190 1.63 -26.33 40.20
C PRO A 190 0.61 -27.08 39.33
N GLN A 191 -0.67 -26.69 39.39
CA GLN A 191 -1.76 -27.29 38.61
C GLN A 191 -2.05 -26.55 37.29
N PHE A 192 -1.60 -25.30 37.13
CA PHE A 192 -1.88 -24.48 35.97
C PHE A 192 -0.75 -23.48 35.72
N SER A 193 -0.08 -23.60 34.57
CA SER A 193 0.91 -22.62 34.12
C SER A 193 0.26 -21.68 33.11
N LEU A 194 0.10 -20.43 33.51
CA LEU A 194 -0.42 -19.37 32.64
C LEU A 194 0.52 -19.18 31.45
N ARG A 195 1.84 -19.27 31.67
CA ARG A 195 2.83 -19.22 30.59
C ARG A 195 2.60 -20.31 29.55
N ARG A 196 2.41 -21.57 29.97
CA ARG A 196 2.17 -22.69 29.04
C ARG A 196 0.85 -22.53 28.30
N PHE A 197 -0.21 -22.11 28.99
CA PHE A 197 -1.51 -21.87 28.37
C PHE A 197 -1.43 -20.78 27.28
N VAL A 198 -0.86 -19.61 27.61
CA VAL A 198 -0.67 -18.53 26.63
C VAL A 198 0.24 -18.97 25.49
N GLY A 199 1.32 -19.70 25.79
CA GLY A 199 2.19 -20.29 24.77
C GLY A 199 1.45 -21.23 23.81
N LEU A 200 0.55 -22.06 24.32
CA LEU A 200 -0.29 -22.95 23.51
C LEU A 200 -1.25 -22.15 22.60
N VAL A 201 -1.87 -21.07 23.12
CA VAL A 201 -2.71 -20.17 22.32
C VAL A 201 -1.90 -19.50 21.19
N ILE A 202 -0.67 -19.07 21.48
CA ILE A 202 0.24 -18.52 20.46
C ILE A 202 0.55 -19.55 19.39
N VAL A 203 0.98 -20.75 19.77
CA VAL A 203 1.29 -21.83 18.83
C VAL A 203 0.07 -22.18 17.98
N PHE A 204 -1.11 -22.29 18.60
CA PHE A 204 -2.35 -22.59 17.89
C PHE A 204 -2.68 -21.54 16.83
N ALA A 205 -2.63 -20.25 17.18
CA ALA A 205 -2.88 -19.18 16.22
C ALA A 205 -1.82 -19.09 15.10
N LEU A 206 -0.55 -19.42 15.39
CA LEU A 206 0.50 -19.54 14.35
C LEU A 206 0.23 -20.71 13.41
N VAL A 207 -0.24 -21.86 13.92
CA VAL A 207 -0.63 -23.02 13.10
C VAL A 207 -1.81 -22.66 12.21
N LEU A 208 -2.85 -22.00 12.75
CA LEU A 208 -3.99 -21.53 11.94
C LEU A 208 -3.53 -20.56 10.84
N ASN A 209 -2.62 -19.64 11.16
CA ASN A 209 -2.05 -18.72 10.17
C ASN A 209 -1.30 -19.49 9.07
N LEU A 210 -0.47 -20.48 9.43
CA LEU A 210 0.23 -21.32 8.46
C LEU A 210 -0.74 -22.08 7.57
N VAL A 211 -1.82 -22.64 8.12
CA VAL A 211 -2.86 -23.34 7.34
C VAL A 211 -3.54 -22.39 6.36
N ALA A 212 -3.90 -21.17 6.80
CA ALA A 212 -4.51 -20.17 5.94
C ALA A 212 -3.57 -19.75 4.79
N GLN A 213 -2.29 -19.51 5.09
CA GLN A 213 -1.28 -19.16 4.09
C GLN A 213 -1.05 -20.31 3.10
N LEU A 214 -1.00 -21.55 3.58
CA LEU A 214 -0.86 -22.72 2.73
C LEU A 214 -2.09 -22.92 1.84
N ALA A 215 -3.29 -22.70 2.36
CA ALA A 215 -4.53 -22.77 1.57
C ALA A 215 -4.54 -21.71 0.47
N GLY A 216 -4.16 -20.47 0.77
CA GLY A 216 -4.03 -19.39 -0.23
C GLY A 216 -2.98 -19.70 -1.29
N TRP A 217 -1.82 -20.23 -0.88
CA TRP A 217 -0.78 -20.67 -1.80
C TRP A 217 -1.23 -21.83 -2.69
N LEU A 218 -1.94 -22.82 -2.14
CA LEU A 218 -2.48 -23.95 -2.90
C LEU A 218 -3.58 -23.53 -3.88
N ALA A 219 -4.40 -22.54 -3.54
CA ALA A 219 -5.44 -22.01 -4.41
C ALA A 219 -4.88 -21.38 -5.70
N LEU A 220 -3.68 -20.79 -5.65
CA LEU A 220 -2.98 -20.30 -6.84
C LEU A 220 -2.40 -21.44 -7.72
N ALA A 221 -2.37 -22.67 -7.19
CA ALA A 221 -1.81 -23.88 -7.79
C ALA A 221 -0.40 -23.71 -8.42
N PRO A 222 0.56 -23.05 -7.73
CA PRO A 222 1.90 -22.82 -8.27
C PRO A 222 2.70 -24.11 -8.49
N HIS A 223 2.37 -25.18 -7.77
CA HIS A 223 2.98 -26.50 -7.92
C HIS A 223 2.84 -27.04 -9.35
N ARG A 224 1.74 -26.73 -10.06
CA ARG A 224 1.53 -27.18 -11.44
C ARG A 224 2.58 -26.63 -12.40
N TYR A 225 3.01 -25.39 -12.20
CA TYR A 225 4.10 -24.82 -13.00
C TYR A 225 5.46 -25.41 -12.61
N VAL A 226 5.74 -25.54 -11.30
CA VAL A 226 7.03 -26.04 -10.80
C VAL A 226 7.27 -27.52 -11.18
N LEU A 227 6.21 -28.32 -11.18
CA LEU A 227 6.27 -29.74 -11.58
C LEU A 227 6.23 -29.94 -13.10
N GLY A 228 5.97 -28.88 -13.87
CA GLY A 228 5.90 -28.93 -15.33
C GLY A 228 4.55 -29.40 -15.90
N ASP A 229 3.51 -29.47 -15.07
CA ASP A 229 2.14 -29.83 -15.50
C ASP A 229 1.49 -28.72 -16.34
N ASP A 230 1.79 -27.46 -16.06
CA ASP A 230 1.32 -26.29 -16.81
C ASP A 230 2.48 -25.50 -17.43
N GLY A 231 2.26 -24.99 -18.64
CA GLY A 231 3.12 -23.98 -19.26
C GLY A 231 2.99 -22.60 -18.60
N ARG A 232 3.87 -21.67 -19.02
CA ARG A 232 3.87 -20.28 -18.54
C ARG A 232 2.54 -19.58 -18.79
N ASP A 233 1.99 -19.66 -20.00
CA ASP A 233 0.77 -18.93 -20.37
C ASP A 233 -0.46 -19.44 -19.62
N ALA A 234 -0.57 -20.77 -19.46
CA ALA A 234 -1.63 -21.37 -18.64
C ALA A 234 -1.57 -20.90 -17.18
N THR A 235 -0.35 -20.74 -16.65
CA THR A 235 -0.14 -20.25 -15.28
C THR A 235 -0.48 -18.77 -15.15
N LEU A 236 -0.05 -17.93 -16.11
CA LEU A 236 -0.32 -16.50 -16.09
C LEU A 236 -1.81 -16.20 -16.29
N ASN A 237 -2.49 -16.91 -17.20
CA ASN A 237 -3.94 -16.82 -17.36
C ASN A 237 -4.68 -17.20 -16.06
N ARG A 238 -4.22 -18.21 -15.32
CA ARG A 238 -4.82 -18.56 -14.02
C ARG A 238 -4.62 -17.48 -12.96
N ILE A 239 -3.40 -16.95 -12.82
CA ILE A 239 -3.03 -16.07 -11.69
C ILE A 239 -3.45 -14.63 -11.95
N LEU A 240 -3.22 -14.12 -13.16
CA LEU A 240 -3.51 -12.73 -13.53
C LEU A 240 -4.92 -12.58 -14.09
N GLY A 241 -5.56 -13.71 -14.41
CA GLY A 241 -6.90 -13.74 -14.95
C GLY A 241 -6.97 -13.05 -16.32
N PRO A 242 -8.08 -12.36 -16.59
CA PRO A 242 -8.33 -11.73 -17.90
C PRO A 242 -7.27 -10.76 -18.37
N HIS A 243 -6.57 -10.12 -17.44
CA HIS A 243 -5.55 -9.13 -17.77
C HIS A 243 -4.48 -9.72 -18.70
N TYR A 244 -3.99 -10.93 -18.43
CA TYR A 244 -2.96 -11.54 -19.28
C TYR A 244 -3.49 -11.83 -20.69
N THR A 245 -4.70 -12.38 -20.80
CA THR A 245 -5.35 -12.64 -22.09
C THR A 245 -5.52 -11.36 -22.90
N VAL A 246 -6.03 -10.29 -22.29
CA VAL A 246 -6.23 -8.99 -22.95
C VAL A 246 -4.92 -8.41 -23.47
N MET A 247 -3.82 -8.50 -22.68
CA MET A 247 -2.51 -8.02 -23.15
C MET A 247 -2.00 -8.83 -24.34
N GLN A 248 -2.19 -10.15 -24.36
CA GLN A 248 -1.81 -10.98 -25.50
C GLN A 248 -2.65 -10.65 -26.75
N ASP A 249 -3.97 -10.52 -26.61
CA ASP A 249 -4.86 -10.16 -27.70
C ASP A 249 -4.52 -8.79 -28.29
N ILE A 250 -4.16 -7.81 -27.44
CA ILE A 250 -3.65 -6.50 -27.89
C ILE A 250 -2.37 -6.65 -28.69
N ASN A 251 -1.43 -7.48 -28.23
CA ASN A 251 -0.17 -7.73 -28.93
C ASN A 251 -0.37 -8.46 -30.27
N ASP A 252 -1.43 -9.26 -30.42
CA ASP A 252 -1.73 -9.96 -31.68
C ASP A 252 -2.54 -9.09 -32.64
N LEU A 253 -3.44 -8.26 -32.12
CA LEU A 253 -4.38 -7.46 -32.90
C LEU A 253 -3.78 -6.15 -33.43
N LEU A 254 -2.97 -5.47 -32.60
CA LEU A 254 -2.51 -4.11 -32.90
C LEU A 254 -1.15 -4.12 -33.59
N SER A 255 -0.91 -3.12 -34.44
CA SER A 255 0.41 -2.91 -35.05
C SER A 255 1.48 -2.54 -34.00
N GLU A 256 2.75 -2.77 -34.32
CA GLU A 256 3.87 -2.51 -33.39
C GLU A 256 4.01 -1.02 -33.00
N ASP A 257 3.55 -0.11 -33.86
CA ASP A 257 3.56 1.34 -33.64
C ASP A 257 2.32 1.86 -32.89
N ALA A 258 1.41 0.97 -32.49
CA ALA A 258 0.24 1.35 -31.71
C ALA A 258 0.63 1.92 -30.34
N VAL A 259 0.00 3.04 -29.99
CA VAL A 259 0.06 3.65 -28.65
C VAL A 259 -1.29 3.44 -27.99
N VAL A 260 -1.29 2.81 -26.81
CA VAL A 260 -2.51 2.42 -26.09
C VAL A 260 -2.56 3.12 -24.73
N ALA A 261 -3.52 4.02 -24.54
CA ALA A 261 -3.79 4.62 -23.24
C ALA A 261 -4.73 3.73 -22.43
N PHE A 262 -4.41 3.50 -21.15
CA PHE A 262 -5.28 2.71 -20.28
C PHE A 262 -6.12 3.63 -19.41
N LEU A 263 -7.36 3.24 -19.15
CA LEU A 263 -8.23 3.85 -18.15
C LEU A 263 -8.66 2.78 -17.15
N TYR A 264 -8.50 3.07 -15.86
CA TYR A 264 -8.81 2.17 -14.75
C TYR A 264 -8.04 0.84 -14.74
N GLU A 265 -6.95 0.74 -15.49
CA GLU A 265 -6.02 -0.39 -15.49
C GLU A 265 -4.58 0.09 -15.20
N PRO A 266 -4.03 -0.18 -13.99
CA PRO A 266 -2.69 0.27 -13.61
C PRO A 266 -1.59 -0.67 -14.10
N ARG A 267 -1.92 -1.88 -14.55
CA ARG A 267 -0.94 -2.90 -14.96
C ARG A 267 -0.71 -2.79 -16.46
N SER A 268 0.51 -2.48 -16.88
CA SER A 268 0.93 -2.50 -18.29
C SER A 268 1.92 -3.62 -18.64
N TYR A 269 2.33 -4.41 -17.66
CA TYR A 269 3.27 -5.51 -17.89
C TYR A 269 2.63 -6.57 -18.80
N TYR A 270 3.41 -7.14 -19.73
CA TYR A 270 2.97 -7.99 -20.85
C TYR A 270 2.35 -7.30 -22.06
N CYS A 271 2.10 -5.99 -22.02
CA CYS A 271 1.88 -5.25 -23.26
C CYS A 271 3.21 -5.00 -23.97
N GLU A 272 3.27 -5.34 -25.26
CA GLU A 272 4.43 -5.18 -26.14
C GLU A 272 4.32 -3.95 -27.04
N ARG A 273 3.30 -3.11 -26.84
CA ARG A 273 3.08 -1.82 -27.50
C ARG A 273 3.46 -0.66 -26.57
N ASP A 274 3.39 0.59 -27.04
CA ASP A 274 3.49 1.75 -26.15
C ASP A 274 2.21 1.87 -25.30
N CYS A 275 2.15 1.06 -24.25
CA CYS A 275 1.04 1.02 -23.30
C CYS A 275 1.30 1.98 -22.13
N ARG A 276 0.40 2.97 -21.98
CA ARG A 276 0.46 4.02 -20.97
C ARG A 276 -0.57 3.72 -19.87
N PRO A 277 -0.15 3.13 -18.73
CA PRO A 277 -1.07 2.67 -17.68
C PRO A 277 -1.67 3.81 -16.88
N ASP A 278 -2.90 3.62 -16.41
CA ASP A 278 -3.54 4.47 -15.41
C ASP A 278 -3.02 4.10 -14.01
N SER A 279 -1.82 4.61 -13.70
CA SER A 279 -1.00 4.11 -12.58
C SER A 279 -1.63 4.27 -11.19
N ILE A 280 -2.57 5.21 -11.03
CA ILE A 280 -3.26 5.47 -9.76
C ILE A 280 -4.79 5.55 -9.90
N LEU A 281 -5.34 5.10 -11.03
CA LEU A 281 -6.78 5.07 -11.34
C LEU A 281 -7.43 6.47 -11.43
N ASP A 282 -6.63 7.52 -11.68
CA ASP A 282 -7.07 8.90 -11.69
C ASP A 282 -7.07 9.53 -13.08
N GLU A 283 -6.63 8.78 -14.11
CA GLU A 283 -6.30 9.36 -15.41
C GLU A 283 -7.49 10.08 -16.03
N LEU A 284 -8.71 9.52 -15.99
CA LEU A 284 -9.88 10.18 -16.56
C LEU A 284 -10.20 11.53 -15.89
N GLY A 285 -10.19 11.59 -14.56
CA GLY A 285 -10.43 12.84 -13.82
C GLY A 285 -9.31 13.86 -13.99
N HIS A 286 -8.07 13.39 -14.13
CA HIS A 286 -6.92 14.25 -14.42
C HIS A 286 -6.96 14.80 -15.86
N LEU A 287 -7.36 13.99 -16.84
CA LEU A 287 -7.58 14.43 -18.22
C LEU A 287 -8.69 15.47 -18.31
N GLU A 288 -9.79 15.30 -17.58
CA GLU A 288 -10.84 16.30 -17.44
C GLU A 288 -10.31 17.60 -16.81
N TYR A 289 -9.52 17.50 -15.73
CA TYR A 289 -8.90 18.67 -15.10
C TYR A 289 -8.01 19.46 -16.07
N LEU A 290 -7.26 18.76 -16.93
CA LEU A 290 -6.32 19.39 -17.87
C LEU A 290 -7.00 19.92 -19.13
N TYR A 291 -7.99 19.22 -19.66
CA TYR A 291 -8.52 19.44 -21.01
C TYR A 291 -10.02 19.75 -21.06
N GLY A 292 -10.70 19.73 -19.91
CA GLY A 292 -12.08 20.14 -19.75
C GLY A 292 -13.08 19.02 -20.04
N ASP A 293 -13.24 18.65 -21.31
CA ASP A 293 -14.32 17.77 -21.76
C ASP A 293 -13.84 16.64 -22.68
N ALA A 294 -14.76 15.76 -23.11
CA ALA A 294 -14.47 14.63 -23.98
C ALA A 294 -13.78 15.07 -25.30
N ALA A 295 -14.14 16.23 -25.84
CA ALA A 295 -13.57 16.77 -27.06
C ALA A 295 -12.10 17.17 -26.88
N GLY A 296 -11.79 17.88 -25.79
CA GLY A 296 -10.44 18.28 -25.43
C GLY A 296 -9.53 17.08 -25.15
N ILE A 297 -10.06 16.06 -24.46
CA ILE A 297 -9.35 14.82 -24.18
C ILE A 297 -9.03 14.06 -25.47
N ALA A 298 -10.03 13.84 -26.33
CA ALA A 298 -9.84 13.13 -27.60
C ALA A 298 -8.88 13.89 -28.53
N ALA A 299 -8.97 15.22 -28.59
CA ALA A 299 -8.02 16.05 -29.34
C ALA A 299 -6.58 15.89 -28.84
N THR A 300 -6.40 15.85 -27.51
CA THR A 300 -5.08 15.67 -26.91
C THR A 300 -4.51 14.27 -27.15
N TRP A 301 -5.32 13.22 -27.02
CA TRP A 301 -4.90 11.86 -27.36
C TRP A 301 -4.37 11.77 -28.78
N ARG A 302 -5.07 12.39 -29.75
CA ARG A 302 -4.59 12.48 -31.14
C ARG A 302 -3.26 13.22 -31.25
N GLN A 303 -3.11 14.35 -30.58
CA GLN A 303 -1.84 15.12 -30.58
C GLN A 303 -0.67 14.33 -29.97
N GLN A 304 -0.95 13.49 -28.97
CA GLN A 304 0.04 12.63 -28.31
C GLN A 304 0.30 11.31 -29.04
N GLY A 305 -0.34 11.10 -30.19
CA GLY A 305 -0.22 9.88 -31.00
C GLY A 305 -0.89 8.66 -30.39
N VAL A 306 -1.83 8.82 -29.44
CA VAL A 306 -2.60 7.72 -28.88
C VAL A 306 -3.52 7.17 -29.96
N THR A 307 -3.34 5.88 -30.27
CA THR A 307 -4.11 5.17 -31.31
C THR A 307 -5.30 4.44 -30.74
N HIS A 308 -5.18 3.91 -29.52
CA HIS A 308 -6.19 3.08 -28.89
C HIS A 308 -6.35 3.44 -27.41
N VAL A 309 -7.54 3.17 -26.87
CA VAL A 309 -7.85 3.31 -25.45
C VAL A 309 -8.38 1.98 -24.93
N LEU A 310 -7.69 1.42 -23.94
CA LEU A 310 -8.14 0.24 -23.21
C LEU A 310 -8.83 0.68 -21.93
N ILE A 311 -10.07 0.24 -21.73
CA ILE A 311 -10.88 0.56 -20.55
C ILE A 311 -11.13 -0.72 -19.77
N PHE A 312 -10.78 -0.72 -18.48
CA PHE A 312 -11.20 -1.78 -17.56
C PHE A 312 -12.56 -1.42 -16.94
N ASP A 313 -13.63 -1.77 -17.64
CA ASP A 313 -15.02 -1.42 -17.28
C ASP A 313 -15.42 -1.93 -15.90
N ALA A 314 -14.98 -3.13 -15.52
CA ALA A 314 -15.27 -3.67 -14.18
C ALA A 314 -14.59 -2.82 -13.07
N GLY A 315 -13.39 -2.31 -13.33
CA GLY A 315 -12.69 -1.38 -12.44
C GLY A 315 -13.38 -0.02 -12.35
N TYR A 316 -13.79 0.54 -13.50
CA TYR A 316 -14.56 1.79 -13.54
C TYR A 316 -15.87 1.67 -12.74
N ASN A 317 -16.64 0.61 -12.98
CA ASN A 317 -17.89 0.36 -12.26
C ASN A 317 -17.67 0.20 -10.75
N PHE A 318 -16.59 -0.47 -10.33
CA PHE A 318 -16.22 -0.57 -8.92
C PHE A 318 -15.94 0.81 -8.30
N VAL A 319 -15.20 1.67 -9.00
CA VAL A 319 -14.88 3.04 -8.57
C VAL A 319 -16.14 3.90 -8.44
N VAL A 320 -17.06 3.81 -9.41
CA VAL A 320 -18.35 4.52 -9.40
C VAL A 320 -19.22 4.04 -8.22
N VAL A 321 -19.41 2.73 -8.08
CA VAL A 321 -20.27 2.14 -7.02
C VAL A 321 -19.73 2.42 -5.61
N THR A 322 -18.40 2.46 -5.46
CA THR A 322 -17.75 2.72 -4.17
C THR A 322 -17.58 4.22 -3.90
N GLU A 323 -18.01 5.08 -4.82
CA GLU A 323 -17.88 6.54 -4.75
C GLU A 323 -16.45 6.98 -4.39
N LEU A 324 -15.45 6.35 -5.02
CA LEU A 324 -14.05 6.69 -4.77
C LEU A 324 -13.72 8.02 -5.45
N ALA A 325 -14.06 9.13 -4.78
CA ALA A 325 -14.04 10.49 -5.32
C ALA A 325 -12.67 10.92 -5.90
N SER A 326 -11.56 10.34 -5.43
CA SER A 326 -10.22 10.62 -5.97
C SER A 326 -9.95 10.02 -7.36
N ALA A 327 -10.79 9.09 -7.82
CA ALA A 327 -10.64 8.32 -9.06
C ALA A 327 -11.77 8.60 -10.08
N LEU A 328 -12.72 9.49 -9.74
CA LEU A 328 -13.85 9.85 -10.60
C LEU A 328 -13.64 11.23 -11.22
N PRO A 329 -14.07 11.43 -12.47
CA PRO A 329 -14.24 12.77 -13.03
C PRO A 329 -15.33 13.55 -12.29
N GLN A 330 -15.30 14.87 -12.39
CA GLN A 330 -16.38 15.76 -11.94
C GLN A 330 -17.65 15.53 -12.77
N ASP A 331 -17.50 15.39 -14.09
CA ASP A 331 -18.56 14.96 -14.99
C ASP A 331 -18.60 13.43 -15.10
N LEU A 332 -19.55 12.81 -14.39
CA LEU A 332 -19.77 11.36 -14.42
C LEU A 332 -20.27 10.86 -15.79
N THR A 333 -20.71 11.74 -16.69
CA THR A 333 -21.11 11.37 -18.05
C THR A 333 -19.93 11.31 -19.03
N LEU A 334 -18.77 11.85 -18.64
CA LEU A 334 -17.58 11.99 -19.48
C LEU A 334 -17.14 10.68 -20.13
N MET A 335 -17.14 9.57 -19.37
CA MET A 335 -16.77 8.25 -19.89
C MET A 335 -17.72 7.80 -21.02
N GLU A 336 -19.03 7.96 -20.83
CA GLU A 336 -20.03 7.55 -21.82
C GLU A 336 -19.99 8.45 -23.06
N THR A 337 -19.76 9.76 -22.89
CA THR A 337 -19.54 10.70 -23.99
C THR A 337 -18.29 10.34 -24.79
N LEU A 338 -17.17 10.00 -24.14
CA LEU A 338 -15.96 9.54 -24.83
C LEU A 338 -16.24 8.27 -25.63
N LYS A 339 -16.88 7.26 -25.02
CA LYS A 339 -17.20 5.98 -25.66
C LYS A 339 -18.14 6.11 -26.86
N THR A 340 -19.09 7.05 -26.80
CA THR A 340 -20.14 7.19 -27.82
C THR A 340 -19.76 8.14 -28.94
N ASP A 341 -19.13 9.28 -28.61
CA ASP A 341 -18.96 10.39 -29.56
C ASP A 341 -17.53 10.53 -30.10
N TRP A 342 -16.54 9.95 -29.41
CA TRP A 342 -15.11 10.21 -29.69
C TRP A 342 -14.26 8.96 -29.91
N LEU A 343 -14.81 7.78 -29.65
CA LEU A 343 -14.11 6.50 -29.71
C LEU A 343 -14.93 5.51 -30.54
N GLU A 344 -14.24 4.64 -31.29
CA GLU A 344 -14.90 3.57 -32.04
C GLU A 344 -14.55 2.20 -31.41
N PRO A 345 -15.53 1.35 -31.10
CA PRO A 345 -15.28 0.07 -30.46
C PRO A 345 -14.54 -0.90 -31.41
N VAL A 346 -13.48 -1.52 -30.90
CA VAL A 346 -12.68 -2.51 -31.65
C VAL A 346 -12.98 -3.91 -31.13
N MET A 347 -12.89 -4.10 -29.83
CA MET A 347 -13.07 -5.40 -29.18
C MET A 347 -13.59 -5.20 -27.75
N ALA A 348 -14.44 -6.11 -27.29
CA ALA A 348 -14.89 -6.16 -25.91
C ALA A 348 -14.74 -7.60 -25.40
N TRP A 349 -14.21 -7.75 -24.19
CA TRP A 349 -14.06 -9.03 -23.53
C TRP A 349 -15.16 -9.19 -22.48
N GLU A 350 -15.74 -10.39 -22.39
CA GLU A 350 -16.76 -10.74 -21.37
C GLU A 350 -16.26 -10.53 -19.93
N THR A 351 -14.95 -10.41 -19.76
CA THR A 351 -14.24 -10.21 -18.51
C THR A 351 -14.22 -8.76 -18.02
N GLY A 352 -14.86 -7.84 -18.75
CA GLY A 352 -15.01 -6.43 -18.35
C GLY A 352 -13.88 -5.53 -18.85
N TYR A 353 -13.30 -5.83 -20.01
CA TYR A 353 -12.41 -4.92 -20.75
C TYR A 353 -13.06 -4.51 -22.06
N SER A 354 -12.80 -3.29 -22.49
CA SER A 354 -13.20 -2.78 -23.79
C SER A 354 -12.05 -2.01 -24.43
N LEU A 355 -11.75 -2.32 -25.68
CA LEU A 355 -10.74 -1.65 -26.49
C LEU A 355 -11.43 -0.79 -27.54
N TYR A 356 -10.99 0.46 -27.62
CA TYR A 356 -11.46 1.43 -28.59
C TYR A 356 -10.31 1.98 -29.41
N VAL A 357 -10.60 2.38 -30.65
CA VAL A 357 -9.69 3.18 -31.47
C VAL A 357 -10.03 4.65 -31.33
N VAL A 358 -9.00 5.50 -31.33
CA VAL A 358 -9.14 6.96 -31.39
C VAL A 358 -9.16 7.34 -32.88
N PRO A 359 -10.30 7.79 -33.44
CA PRO A 359 -10.38 8.09 -34.87
C PRO A 359 -9.41 9.23 -35.24
N PRO A 360 -8.75 9.16 -36.41
CA PRO A 360 -7.87 10.23 -36.87
C PRO A 360 -8.65 11.54 -37.07
N VAL A 361 -7.94 12.68 -37.06
CA VAL A 361 -8.54 13.98 -37.41
C VAL A 361 -9.03 13.90 -38.86
N GLN A 362 -10.33 14.10 -39.09
CA GLN A 362 -10.92 14.19 -40.44
C GLN A 362 -10.43 15.44 -41.19
#